data_AF-A0A183MM34-F1
#
_entry.id   AF-A0A183MM34-F1
#
_cell.length_a   1.000
_cell.length_b   1.000
_cell.length_c   1.000
_cell.angle_alpha   90.00
_cell.angle_beta   90.00
_cell.angle_gamma   90.00
#
_symmetry.space_group_name_H-M   'P 1'
#
loop_
_entity.id
_entity.type
_entity.pdbx_description
1 polymer ?
#
loop_
_entity_poly.entity_id
_entity_poly.type
_entity_poly.pdbx_seq_one_letter_code
_entity_poly.pdbx_strand_id
1 'polypeptide(L)'
;MVRFNHRFDIPLDSFDVPLFGGYGDYYSQFGVRGGSSSKSHIFKLVKPYGQYSFISIDLSTEPGLKWPLNFFGSFNLNVKRQLLKSIDEAKDSNQTFVFGHYPTSTVVSSDSNLGTVIGDSAFAYLCGHLHTLFGLAKKMYFLQPQGYWEWELGDWRENRYYRIVAVDNDLVSFVDVRKLSLNDSSKEWPIILITNPKNANFLLPKKEPFHRIEFSTHIR
;
A
#
# COMPACT_ATOMS: atom_id res chain seq x y z
N MET A 1 16.82 10.18 -10.90
CA MET A 1 15.79 10.18 -9.84
C MET A 1 14.54 10.87 -10.37
N VAL A 2 13.55 10.10 -10.81
CA VAL A 2 12.25 10.67 -11.25
C VAL A 2 11.43 10.93 -9.99
N ARG A 3 11.13 12.20 -9.67
CA ARG A 3 10.18 12.52 -8.59
C ARG A 3 8.76 12.23 -9.07
N PHE A 4 8.04 11.42 -8.30
CA PHE A 4 6.60 11.23 -8.45
C PHE A 4 5.87 12.33 -7.68
N ASN A 5 5.12 13.17 -8.39
CA ASN A 5 4.14 14.09 -7.81
C ASN A 5 2.72 13.55 -8.05
N HIS A 6 2.46 12.28 -7.69
CA HIS A 6 1.11 11.73 -7.68
C HIS A 6 0.76 11.32 -6.26
N ARG A 7 -0.29 11.96 -5.74
CA ARG A 7 -0.87 11.65 -4.43
C ARG A 7 -1.93 10.57 -4.64
N PHE A 8 -1.66 9.37 -4.15
CA PHE A 8 -2.70 8.35 -4.01
C PHE A 8 -3.40 8.59 -2.68
N ASP A 9 -4.47 9.40 -2.72
CA ASP A 9 -5.38 9.45 -1.59
C ASP A 9 -6.24 8.19 -1.69
N ILE A 10 -6.08 7.24 -0.77
CA ILE A 10 -7.06 6.17 -0.52
C ILE A 10 -8.13 6.83 0.38
N PRO A 11 -9.43 6.47 0.28
CA PRO A 11 -10.38 6.87 1.31
C PRO A 11 -9.84 6.40 2.66
N LEU A 12 -9.31 7.34 3.44
CA LEU A 12 -8.91 7.10 4.81
C LEU A 12 -10.20 7.10 5.59
N ASP A 13 -10.67 5.91 5.94
CA ASP A 13 -11.75 5.67 6.89
C ASP A 13 -12.97 6.60 6.68
N SER A 14 -14.02 6.09 6.02
CA SER A 14 -15.25 6.85 5.76
C SER A 14 -16.08 7.04 7.04
N PHE A 15 -15.44 7.55 8.10
CA PHE A 15 -16.02 7.82 9.39
C PHE A 15 -17.16 8.83 9.23
N ASP A 16 -18.35 8.44 9.65
CA ASP A 16 -19.50 9.33 9.72
C ASP A 16 -19.92 9.92 8.35
N VAL A 17 -19.53 9.26 7.24
CA VAL A 17 -20.03 9.58 5.90
C VAL A 17 -21.23 8.67 5.61
N PRO A 18 -22.48 9.20 5.66
CA PRO A 18 -23.67 8.37 5.57
C PRO A 18 -23.87 7.77 4.18
N LEU A 19 -23.43 8.46 3.12
CA LEU A 19 -23.62 8.10 1.72
C LEU A 19 -22.47 8.59 0.84
N PHE A 20 -22.05 7.75 -0.11
CA PHE A 20 -21.12 8.15 -1.16
C PHE A 20 -21.70 9.32 -1.99
N GLY A 21 -20.91 10.38 -2.18
CA GLY A 21 -21.32 11.63 -2.83
C GLY A 21 -22.26 12.51 -1.99
N GLY A 22 -22.60 12.09 -0.76
CA GLY A 22 -23.48 12.82 0.15
C GLY A 22 -22.79 13.95 0.91
N TYR A 23 -23.55 14.65 1.75
CA TYR A 23 -23.02 15.69 2.64
C TYR A 23 -21.99 15.08 3.62
N GLY A 24 -20.77 15.60 3.60
CA GLY A 24 -19.63 15.09 4.39
C GLY A 24 -18.66 14.19 3.62
N ASP A 25 -18.99 13.74 2.41
CA ASP A 25 -18.07 12.97 1.55
C ASP A 25 -17.16 13.88 0.71
N TYR A 26 -16.21 14.53 1.37
CA TYR A 26 -15.24 15.39 0.70
C TYR A 26 -14.30 14.61 -0.24
N TYR A 27 -14.12 13.31 0.00
CA TYR A 27 -13.22 12.50 -0.79
C TYR A 27 -13.81 12.20 -2.18
N SER A 28 -15.08 11.81 -2.30
CA SER A 28 -15.69 11.62 -3.63
C SER A 28 -15.93 12.95 -4.36
N GLN A 29 -16.13 14.05 -3.64
CA GLN A 29 -16.38 15.37 -4.24
C GLN A 29 -15.11 16.04 -4.74
N PHE A 30 -13.99 15.94 -4.01
CA PHE A 30 -12.76 16.68 -4.28
C PHE A 30 -11.52 15.81 -4.51
N GLY A 31 -11.58 14.52 -4.19
CA GLY A 31 -10.48 13.60 -4.42
C GLY A 31 -10.23 13.37 -5.90
N VAL A 32 -9.00 12.97 -6.23
CA VAL A 32 -8.57 12.65 -7.61
C VAL A 32 -9.46 11.58 -8.28
N ARG A 33 -10.18 10.79 -7.47
CA ARG A 33 -11.17 9.79 -7.92
C ARG A 33 -12.46 10.37 -8.50
N GLY A 34 -12.86 11.59 -8.13
CA GLY A 34 -14.20 12.13 -8.41
C GLY A 34 -15.34 11.22 -7.90
N GLY A 35 -16.56 11.45 -8.39
CA GLY A 35 -17.79 10.73 -8.00
C GLY A 35 -17.92 9.28 -8.47
N SER A 36 -16.81 8.56 -8.69
CA SER A 36 -16.83 7.15 -9.10
C SER A 36 -17.00 6.23 -7.88
N SER A 37 -18.08 5.45 -7.84
CA SER A 37 -18.39 4.48 -6.77
C SER A 37 -17.54 3.19 -6.83
N SER A 38 -16.50 3.16 -7.68
CA SER A 38 -15.64 1.99 -7.81
C SER A 38 -14.86 1.76 -6.51
N LYS A 39 -14.94 0.54 -5.97
CA LYS A 39 -14.19 0.08 -4.79
C LYS A 39 -12.77 -0.40 -5.13
N SER A 40 -12.42 -0.52 -6.42
CA SER A 40 -11.04 -0.73 -6.86
C SER A 40 -10.67 0.19 -8.03
N HIS A 41 -9.42 0.64 -8.08
CA HIS A 41 -8.92 1.47 -9.17
C HIS A 41 -7.45 1.16 -9.43
N ILE A 42 -7.02 1.19 -10.68
CA ILE A 42 -5.65 0.95 -11.11
C ILE A 42 -5.06 2.21 -11.74
N PHE A 43 -3.82 2.51 -11.37
CA PHE A 43 -2.96 3.44 -12.05
C PHE A 43 -1.76 2.68 -12.62
N LYS A 44 -1.48 2.86 -13.91
CA LYS A 44 -0.32 2.26 -14.57
C LYS A 44 0.71 3.34 -14.87
N LEU A 45 1.93 3.07 -14.45
CA LEU A 45 3.10 3.85 -14.78
C LEU A 45 3.88 3.14 -15.87
N VAL A 46 3.85 3.67 -17.09
CA VAL A 46 4.66 3.17 -18.20
C VAL A 46 5.96 3.97 -18.29
N LYS A 47 7.09 3.28 -18.35
CA LYS A 47 8.43 3.82 -18.56
C LYS A 47 9.09 3.08 -19.72
N PRO A 48 10.14 3.65 -20.36
CA PRO A 48 10.87 2.96 -21.42
C PRO A 48 11.47 1.60 -21.01
N TYR A 49 11.65 1.39 -19.70
CA TYR A 49 12.28 0.20 -19.12
C TYR A 49 11.30 -0.74 -18.41
N GLY A 50 10.00 -0.44 -18.40
CA GLY A 50 9.02 -1.30 -17.73
C GLY A 50 7.71 -0.60 -17.38
N GLN A 51 6.76 -1.40 -16.89
CA GLN A 51 5.45 -0.95 -16.45
C GLN A 51 5.22 -1.31 -14.98
N TYR A 52 4.65 -0.39 -14.22
CA TYR A 52 4.39 -0.57 -12.79
C TYR A 52 2.94 -0.21 -12.46
N SER A 53 2.22 -1.11 -11.81
CA SER A 53 0.80 -0.92 -11.47
C SER A 53 0.62 -0.60 -9.99
N PHE A 54 -0.30 0.33 -9.72
CA PHE A 54 -0.69 0.76 -8.39
C PHE A 54 -2.22 0.61 -8.30
N ILE A 55 -2.69 -0.35 -7.50
CA ILE A 55 -4.11 -0.67 -7.36
C ILE A 55 -4.58 -0.19 -5.98
N SER A 56 -5.51 0.75 -5.93
CA SER A 56 -6.21 1.09 -4.68
C SER A 56 -7.44 0.22 -4.48
N ILE A 57 -7.69 -0.20 -3.25
CA ILE A 57 -8.91 -0.90 -2.81
C ILE A 57 -9.57 -0.15 -1.65
N ASP A 58 -10.89 -0.05 -1.72
CA ASP A 58 -11.76 0.47 -0.67
C ASP A 58 -12.56 -0.69 -0.08
N LEU A 59 -12.35 -0.92 1.22
CA LEU A 59 -13.00 -1.96 2.02
C LEU A 59 -13.97 -1.36 3.05
N SER A 60 -14.22 -0.05 3.00
CA SER A 60 -15.20 0.58 3.89
C SER A 60 -16.61 0.09 3.56
N THR A 61 -17.37 -0.19 4.61
CA THR A 61 -18.78 -0.56 4.54
C THR A 61 -19.64 0.65 4.16
N GLU A 62 -20.76 0.38 3.50
CA GLU A 62 -21.77 1.39 3.19
C GLU A 62 -23.12 0.93 3.78
N PRO A 63 -23.73 1.72 4.69
CA PRO A 63 -23.24 2.98 5.24
C PRO A 63 -21.97 2.79 6.11
N GLY A 64 -21.16 3.84 6.21
CA GLY A 64 -19.97 3.83 7.07
C GLY A 64 -20.36 3.52 8.51
N LEU A 65 -19.82 2.44 9.06
CA LEU A 65 -20.11 2.06 10.44
C LEU A 65 -19.48 3.04 11.43
N LYS A 66 -20.09 3.20 12.60
CA LYS A 66 -19.52 4.01 13.69
C LYS A 66 -18.55 3.19 14.52
N TRP A 67 -17.67 3.87 15.25
CA TRP A 67 -16.82 3.22 16.24
C TRP A 67 -17.68 2.47 17.27
N PRO A 68 -17.37 1.21 17.63
CA PRO A 68 -16.18 0.43 17.25
C PRO A 68 -16.32 -0.49 16.03
N LEU A 69 -17.47 -0.48 15.33
CA LEU A 69 -17.76 -1.41 14.22
C LEU A 69 -17.00 -1.08 12.92
N ASN A 70 -16.50 0.15 12.80
CA ASN A 70 -15.60 0.60 11.73
C ASN A 70 -14.18 0.03 11.79
N PHE A 71 -13.85 -0.74 12.82
CA PHE A 71 -12.55 -1.40 12.94
C PHE A 71 -12.35 -2.47 11.87
N PHE A 72 -13.44 -2.98 11.28
CA PHE A 72 -13.38 -4.06 10.30
C PHE A 72 -13.73 -3.59 8.89
N GLY A 73 -12.82 -3.83 7.96
CA GLY A 73 -13.09 -3.71 6.53
C GLY A 73 -13.93 -4.90 6.01
N SER A 74 -14.75 -4.69 4.99
CA SER A 74 -15.55 -5.74 4.35
C SER A 74 -15.02 -6.07 2.97
N PHE A 75 -14.56 -7.30 2.77
CA PHE A 75 -14.20 -7.83 1.45
C PHE A 75 -15.30 -8.75 0.94
N ASN A 76 -16.28 -8.16 0.25
CA ASN A 76 -17.41 -8.88 -0.36
C ASN A 76 -17.17 -9.19 -1.85
N LEU A 77 -18.09 -9.95 -2.45
CA LEU A 77 -18.00 -10.37 -3.85
C LEU A 77 -17.92 -9.21 -4.85
N ASN A 78 -18.54 -8.07 -4.57
CA ASN A 78 -18.46 -6.90 -5.44
C ASN A 78 -17.04 -6.31 -5.42
N VAL A 79 -16.47 -6.09 -4.24
CA VAL A 79 -15.10 -5.59 -4.11
C VAL A 79 -14.10 -6.57 -4.73
N LYS A 80 -14.26 -7.87 -4.47
CA LYS A 80 -13.45 -8.92 -5.09
C LYS A 80 -13.47 -8.84 -6.61
N ARG A 81 -14.66 -8.75 -7.22
CA ARG A 81 -14.81 -8.66 -8.68
C ARG A 81 -14.08 -7.45 -9.26
N GLN A 82 -14.18 -6.30 -8.60
CA GLN A 82 -13.52 -5.07 -9.04
C GLN A 82 -12.00 -5.14 -8.86
N LEU A 83 -11.52 -5.71 -7.75
CA LEU A 83 -10.09 -5.96 -7.54
C LEU A 83 -9.53 -6.93 -8.59
N LEU A 84 -10.22 -8.03 -8.88
CA LEU A 84 -9.80 -8.98 -9.92
C LEU A 84 -9.72 -8.34 -11.30
N LYS A 85 -10.65 -7.42 -11.63
CA LYS A 85 -10.57 -6.64 -12.86
C LYS A 85 -9.31 -5.77 -12.89
N SER A 86 -9.04 -5.01 -11.83
CA SER A 86 -7.81 -4.21 -11.73
C SER A 86 -6.54 -5.07 -11.82
N ILE A 87 -6.55 -6.28 -11.25
CA ILE A 87 -5.44 -7.23 -11.31
C ILE A 87 -5.24 -7.76 -12.74
N ASP A 88 -6.30 -8.15 -13.44
CA ASP A 88 -6.20 -8.59 -14.84
C ASP A 88 -5.64 -7.48 -15.72
N GLU A 89 -6.04 -6.23 -15.48
CA GLU A 89 -5.45 -5.08 -16.15
C GLU A 89 -3.95 -4.90 -15.80
N ALA A 90 -3.50 -5.30 -14.62
CA ALA A 90 -2.11 -5.18 -14.18
C ALA A 90 -1.17 -6.33 -14.61
N LYS A 91 -1.68 -7.38 -15.28
CA LYS A 91 -0.92 -8.62 -15.54
C LYS A 91 0.40 -8.45 -16.30
N ASP A 92 0.49 -7.42 -17.14
CA ASP A 92 1.67 -7.14 -17.97
C ASP A 92 2.68 -6.20 -17.28
N SER A 93 2.47 -5.86 -16.00
CA SER A 93 3.38 -4.99 -15.24
C SER A 93 4.53 -5.77 -14.62
N ASN A 94 5.73 -5.18 -14.64
CA ASN A 94 6.92 -5.69 -13.96
C ASN A 94 6.71 -5.83 -12.45
N GLN A 95 6.02 -4.86 -11.84
CA GLN A 95 5.58 -4.93 -10.43
C GLN A 95 4.18 -4.35 -10.25
N THR A 96 3.45 -4.92 -9.31
CA THR A 96 2.13 -4.44 -8.89
C THR A 96 2.12 -4.20 -7.39
N PHE A 97 1.60 -3.06 -6.97
CA PHE A 97 1.42 -2.67 -5.58
C PHE A 97 -0.07 -2.46 -5.31
N VAL A 98 -0.58 -3.04 -4.23
CA VAL A 98 -1.97 -2.84 -3.78
C VAL A 98 -1.97 -1.90 -2.58
N PHE A 99 -2.95 -1.02 -2.51
CA PHE A 99 -3.10 0.00 -1.48
C PHE A 99 -4.49 -0.09 -0.88
N GLY A 100 -4.61 -0.16 0.43
CA GLY A 100 -5.90 -0.14 1.10
C GLY A 100 -5.78 0.49 2.48
N HIS A 101 -6.91 0.66 3.17
CA HIS A 101 -6.88 1.22 4.52
C HIS A 101 -6.63 0.12 5.57
N TYR A 102 -7.41 -0.95 5.51
CA TYR A 102 -7.45 -2.01 6.53
C TYR A 102 -6.36 -3.06 6.30
N PRO A 103 -5.52 -3.39 7.31
CA PRO A 103 -4.67 -4.57 7.30
C PRO A 103 -5.52 -5.82 7.14
N THR A 104 -4.99 -6.86 6.49
CA THR A 104 -5.75 -8.09 6.23
C THR A 104 -6.27 -8.75 7.51
N SER A 105 -5.58 -8.58 8.65
CA SER A 105 -6.02 -9.04 9.98
C SER A 105 -7.31 -8.37 10.48
N THR A 106 -7.66 -7.22 9.94
CA THR A 106 -8.88 -6.44 10.26
C THR A 106 -9.93 -6.52 9.15
N VAL A 107 -9.75 -7.39 8.16
CA VAL A 107 -10.70 -7.56 7.06
C VAL A 107 -11.58 -8.77 7.32
N VAL A 108 -12.89 -8.54 7.40
CA VAL A 108 -13.88 -9.61 7.44
C VAL A 108 -14.21 -10.02 6.01
N SER A 109 -14.15 -11.33 5.77
CA SER A 109 -14.53 -11.92 4.50
C SER A 109 -15.35 -13.18 4.74
N SER A 110 -16.54 -13.24 4.16
CA SER A 110 -17.41 -14.41 4.26
C SER A 110 -16.95 -15.55 3.34
N ASP A 111 -16.39 -15.24 2.15
CA ASP A 111 -16.13 -16.24 1.09
C ASP A 111 -14.93 -15.91 0.19
N SER A 112 -14.06 -14.97 0.60
CA SER A 112 -13.00 -14.48 -0.28
C SER A 112 -11.70 -14.11 0.44
N ASN A 113 -10.61 -14.83 0.19
CA ASN A 113 -9.36 -14.51 0.83
C ASN A 113 -8.66 -13.36 0.10
N LEU A 114 -8.78 -12.13 0.63
CA LEU A 114 -8.08 -10.94 0.14
C LEU A 114 -6.58 -11.21 0.00
N GLY A 115 -5.98 -11.89 0.99
CA GLY A 115 -4.57 -12.24 0.99
C GLY A 115 -4.16 -13.16 -0.16
N THR A 116 -5.01 -14.11 -0.55
CA THR A 116 -4.76 -14.93 -1.75
C THR A 116 -4.77 -14.09 -3.02
N VAL A 117 -5.79 -13.24 -3.19
CA VAL A 117 -5.92 -12.38 -4.38
C VAL A 117 -4.71 -11.45 -4.54
N ILE A 118 -4.23 -10.87 -3.43
CA ILE A 118 -3.02 -10.03 -3.43
C ILE A 118 -1.77 -10.89 -3.66
N GLY A 119 -1.66 -12.02 -2.98
CA GLY A 119 -0.51 -12.93 -3.07
C GLY A 119 -0.27 -13.46 -4.48
N ASP A 120 -1.32 -13.65 -5.27
CA ASP A 120 -1.18 -14.09 -6.66
C ASP A 120 -0.73 -12.98 -7.62
N SER A 121 -0.93 -11.71 -7.26
CA SER A 121 -0.88 -10.59 -8.23
C SER A 121 0.10 -9.47 -7.90
N ALA A 122 0.45 -9.26 -6.64
CA ALA A 122 1.15 -8.06 -6.19
C ALA A 122 2.41 -8.38 -5.38
N PHE A 123 3.37 -7.45 -5.38
CA PHE A 123 4.59 -7.50 -4.58
C PHE A 123 4.30 -7.17 -3.11
N ALA A 124 3.53 -6.10 -2.89
CA ALA A 124 3.17 -5.63 -1.55
C ALA A 124 1.75 -5.07 -1.49
N TYR A 125 1.16 -5.18 -0.30
CA TYR A 125 -0.06 -4.51 0.12
C TYR A 125 0.29 -3.43 1.14
N LEU A 126 0.12 -2.17 0.77
CA LEU A 126 0.36 -1.03 1.63
C LEU A 126 -0.94 -0.64 2.33
N CYS A 127 -0.91 -0.64 3.66
CA CYS A 127 -2.09 -0.38 4.48
C CYS A 127 -1.81 0.52 5.69
N GLY A 128 -2.86 0.87 6.43
CA GLY A 128 -2.83 1.71 7.63
C GLY A 128 -3.68 1.11 8.75
N HIS A 129 -4.45 1.94 9.46
CA HIS A 129 -5.44 1.57 10.48
C HIS A 129 -4.89 1.32 11.90
N LEU A 130 -3.94 0.42 12.13
CA LEU A 130 -3.47 0.11 13.51
C LEU A 130 -2.38 1.08 13.99
N HIS A 131 -1.63 1.70 13.07
CA HIS A 131 -0.75 2.84 13.33
C HIS A 131 0.17 2.65 14.55
N THR A 132 1.03 1.62 14.51
CA THR A 132 1.95 1.19 15.60
C THR A 132 1.28 0.61 16.85
N LEU A 133 -0.03 0.38 16.85
CA LEU A 133 -0.78 -0.11 18.02
C LEU A 133 -0.46 0.74 19.26
N PHE A 134 -0.64 2.06 19.16
CA PHE A 134 -0.28 3.02 20.22
C PHE A 134 1.21 2.99 20.63
N GLY A 135 2.12 2.78 19.66
CA GLY A 135 3.57 2.75 19.87
C GLY A 135 4.14 1.41 20.35
N LEU A 136 3.31 0.38 20.51
CA LEU A 136 3.73 -0.96 20.93
C LEU A 136 4.51 -1.69 19.82
N ALA A 137 4.15 -1.47 18.56
CA ALA A 137 4.76 -2.12 17.41
C ALA A 137 5.56 -1.11 16.58
N LYS A 138 6.90 -1.22 16.66
CA LYS A 138 7.83 -0.31 15.96
C LYS A 138 8.06 -0.67 14.49
N LYS A 139 7.69 -1.89 14.08
CA LYS A 139 7.81 -2.41 12.72
C LYS A 139 6.49 -3.05 12.36
N MET A 140 5.84 -2.50 11.34
CA MET A 140 4.47 -2.85 10.93
C MET A 140 4.47 -3.50 9.55
N TYR A 141 5.43 -4.38 9.29
CA TYR A 141 5.47 -5.14 8.04
C TYR A 141 5.56 -6.63 8.33
N PHE A 142 4.88 -7.42 7.51
CA PHE A 142 4.75 -8.85 7.68
C PHE A 142 4.79 -9.55 6.32
N LEU A 143 5.56 -10.64 6.22
CA LEU A 143 5.55 -11.48 5.04
C LEU A 143 4.36 -12.42 5.14
N GLN A 144 3.36 -12.20 4.30
CA GLN A 144 2.16 -13.02 4.30
C GLN A 144 2.47 -14.42 3.73
N PRO A 145 1.84 -15.50 4.25
CA PRO A 145 2.07 -16.86 3.77
C PRO A 145 1.85 -17.05 2.27
N GLN A 146 1.00 -16.21 1.66
CA GLN A 146 0.73 -16.20 0.22
C GLN A 146 1.85 -15.55 -0.60
N GLY A 147 2.94 -15.11 0.02
CA GLY A 147 4.18 -14.70 -0.66
C GLY A 147 4.20 -13.25 -1.10
N TYR A 148 3.57 -12.34 -0.36
CA TYR A 148 3.64 -10.89 -0.59
C TYR A 148 3.91 -10.15 0.73
N TRP A 149 4.43 -8.94 0.63
CA TRP A 149 4.65 -8.10 1.81
C TRP A 149 3.37 -7.35 2.19
N GLU A 150 2.85 -7.56 3.40
CA GLU A 150 1.92 -6.63 4.01
C GLU A 150 2.71 -5.54 4.72
N TRP A 151 2.43 -4.31 4.33
CA TRP A 151 3.26 -3.14 4.55
C TRP A 151 2.41 -2.06 5.21
N GLU A 152 2.04 -2.32 6.46
CA GLU A 152 1.46 -1.30 7.32
C GLU A 152 2.55 -0.28 7.77
N LEU A 153 2.12 0.93 8.09
CA LEU A 153 3.00 2.00 8.57
C LEU A 153 2.35 2.76 9.72
N GLY A 154 3.20 3.24 10.64
CA GLY A 154 2.77 4.16 11.69
C GLY A 154 2.12 5.42 11.13
N ASP A 155 1.29 6.08 11.93
CA ASP A 155 0.64 7.30 11.50
C ASP A 155 1.64 8.45 11.28
N TRP A 156 1.30 9.31 10.32
CA TRP A 156 2.02 10.56 10.11
C TRP A 156 1.65 11.62 11.15
N ARG A 157 0.42 11.60 11.69
CA ARG A 157 -0.17 12.69 12.47
C ARG A 157 0.49 12.92 13.83
N GLU A 158 0.71 11.86 14.58
CA GLU A 158 1.25 11.83 15.93
C GLU A 158 2.66 11.25 15.91
N ASN A 159 2.86 10.10 15.26
CA ASN A 159 4.14 9.39 15.29
C ASN A 159 5.13 9.78 14.18
N ARG A 160 4.69 10.56 13.18
CA ARG A 160 5.51 11.13 12.09
C ARG A 160 6.28 10.08 11.27
N TYR A 161 5.66 8.91 11.07
CA TYR A 161 6.22 7.87 10.22
C TYR A 161 5.97 8.14 8.74
N TYR A 162 6.97 7.88 7.91
CA TYR A 162 6.84 7.82 6.45
C TYR A 162 7.72 6.70 5.88
N ARG A 163 7.30 6.11 4.76
CA ARG A 163 8.05 5.06 4.06
C ARG A 163 8.53 5.59 2.71
N ILE A 164 9.79 5.34 2.40
CA ILE A 164 10.34 5.51 1.05
C ILE A 164 10.43 4.13 0.41
N VAL A 165 9.84 3.96 -0.77
CA VAL A 165 9.94 2.76 -1.59
C VAL A 165 10.69 3.10 -2.87
N ALA A 166 11.65 2.27 -3.25
CA ALA A 166 12.41 2.38 -4.49
C ALA A 166 12.28 1.10 -5.29
N VAL A 167 11.96 1.24 -6.57
CA VAL A 167 12.02 0.14 -7.54
C VAL A 167 13.22 0.40 -8.46
N ASP A 168 14.24 -0.43 -8.35
CA ASP A 168 15.50 -0.32 -9.09
C ASP A 168 15.77 -1.63 -9.82
N ASN A 169 15.77 -1.59 -11.16
CA ASN A 169 15.89 -2.80 -11.99
C ASN A 169 14.89 -3.89 -11.59
N ASP A 170 13.65 -3.48 -11.29
CA ASP A 170 12.54 -4.31 -10.80
C ASP A 170 12.74 -4.96 -9.41
N LEU A 171 13.82 -4.62 -8.70
CA LEU A 171 14.01 -4.96 -7.29
C LEU A 171 13.38 -3.88 -6.41
N VAL A 172 12.65 -4.30 -5.36
CA VAL A 172 11.89 -3.35 -4.53
C VAL A 172 12.53 -3.18 -3.15
N SER A 173 13.19 -2.05 -2.91
CA SER A 173 13.74 -1.69 -1.59
C SER A 173 12.85 -0.68 -0.88
N PHE A 174 12.85 -0.68 0.46
CA PHE A 174 12.16 0.34 1.23
C PHE A 174 12.89 0.70 2.52
N VAL A 175 12.58 1.87 3.07
CA VAL A 175 12.97 2.30 4.41
C VAL A 175 11.83 3.02 5.10
N ASP A 176 11.62 2.69 6.38
CA ASP A 176 10.71 3.40 7.27
C ASP A 176 11.49 4.43 8.07
N VAL A 177 10.97 5.65 8.14
CA VAL A 177 11.61 6.77 8.82
C VAL A 177 10.63 7.38 9.82
N ARG A 178 11.11 7.73 11.01
CA ARG A 178 10.30 8.35 12.06
C ARG A 178 10.86 9.71 12.44
N LYS A 179 10.24 10.79 11.93
CA LYS A 179 10.71 12.14 12.20
C LYS A 179 10.33 12.59 13.63
N LEU A 180 11.22 12.38 14.59
CA LEU A 180 10.94 12.58 16.01
C LEU A 180 10.96 14.05 16.49
N SER A 181 11.65 14.98 15.82
CA SER A 181 11.59 16.42 16.14
C SER A 181 12.28 17.29 15.08
N LEU A 182 11.93 18.58 14.99
CA LEU A 182 12.70 19.59 14.24
C LEU A 182 14.03 19.94 14.93
N ASN A 183 14.15 19.66 16.23
CA ASN A 183 15.31 20.02 17.06
C ASN A 183 16.16 18.80 17.46
N ASP A 184 15.78 17.60 17.05
CA ASP A 184 16.59 16.39 17.26
C ASP A 184 17.50 16.22 16.04
N SER A 185 18.67 16.87 16.09
CA SER A 185 19.70 16.80 15.06
C SER A 185 20.48 15.48 15.08
N SER A 186 20.15 14.54 15.96
CA SER A 186 21.04 13.41 16.25
C SER A 186 20.87 12.20 15.33
N LYS A 187 19.79 12.11 14.54
CA LYS A 187 19.53 11.00 13.62
C LYS A 187 18.70 11.45 12.43
N GLU A 188 18.97 10.91 11.24
CA GLU A 188 18.05 10.84 10.09
C GLU A 188 18.20 11.83 8.91
N TRP A 189 19.33 12.51 8.72
CA TRP A 189 19.61 13.10 7.39
C TRP A 189 21.10 13.02 7.02
N PRO A 190 21.44 12.62 5.77
CA PRO A 190 20.53 12.15 4.72
C PRO A 190 19.93 10.77 5.02
N ILE A 191 18.74 10.51 4.48
CA ILE A 191 18.16 9.15 4.46
C ILE A 191 18.86 8.37 3.36
N ILE A 192 19.48 7.24 3.72
CA ILE A 192 20.16 6.35 2.78
C ILE A 192 19.31 5.10 2.60
N LEU A 193 18.91 4.81 1.35
CA LEU A 193 18.23 3.58 0.96
C LEU A 193 19.09 2.86 -0.07
N ILE A 194 19.73 1.77 0.35
CA ILE A 194 20.50 0.91 -0.55
C ILE A 194 19.51 0.10 -1.41
N THR A 195 19.57 0.28 -2.73
CA THR A 195 18.72 -0.43 -3.69
C THR A 195 19.45 -1.62 -4.31
N ASN A 196 20.78 -1.61 -4.34
CA ASN A 196 21.57 -2.76 -4.78
C ASN A 196 22.93 -2.85 -4.06
N PRO A 197 23.28 -3.98 -3.42
CA PRO A 197 22.42 -5.13 -3.18
C PRO A 197 21.28 -4.76 -2.22
N LYS A 198 20.05 -5.14 -2.59
CA LYS A 198 18.89 -5.01 -1.69
C LYS A 198 19.09 -5.88 -0.46
N ASN A 199 18.52 -5.44 0.67
CA ASN A 199 18.51 -6.22 1.91
C ASN A 199 17.83 -7.60 1.72
N ALA A 200 18.59 -8.67 1.97
CA ALA A 200 18.19 -10.05 1.72
C ALA A 200 16.94 -10.49 2.49
N ASN A 201 16.65 -9.89 3.65
CA ASN A 201 15.47 -10.20 4.46
C ASN A 201 14.16 -9.79 3.78
N PHE A 202 14.23 -8.95 2.75
CA PHE A 202 13.06 -8.44 2.02
C PHE A 202 12.92 -9.01 0.61
N LEU A 203 13.71 -10.04 0.28
CA LEU A 203 13.66 -10.65 -1.05
C LEU A 203 12.37 -11.44 -1.27
N LEU A 204 11.79 -11.31 -2.46
CA LEU A 204 10.70 -12.15 -2.94
C LEU A 204 11.07 -12.82 -4.27
N PRO A 205 11.80 -13.95 -4.26
CA PRO A 205 12.34 -14.57 -5.48
C PRO A 205 11.31 -14.88 -6.59
N LYS A 206 10.05 -15.11 -6.23
CA LYS A 206 8.95 -15.36 -7.19
C LYS A 206 8.32 -14.08 -7.75
N LYS A 207 8.65 -12.92 -7.20
CA LYS A 207 8.03 -11.62 -7.51
C LYS A 207 9.04 -10.53 -7.85
N GLU A 208 10.34 -10.82 -7.82
CA GLU A 208 11.37 -9.89 -8.30
C GLU A 208 12.57 -10.65 -8.87
N PRO A 209 13.27 -10.09 -9.86
CA PRO A 209 14.40 -10.75 -10.53
C PRO A 209 15.70 -10.62 -9.72
N PHE A 210 15.74 -11.28 -8.54
CA PHE A 210 16.86 -11.14 -7.58
C PHE A 210 18.24 -11.51 -8.16
N HIS A 211 18.30 -12.38 -9.17
CA HIS A 211 19.55 -12.72 -9.88
C HIS A 211 20.26 -11.50 -10.49
N ARG A 212 19.53 -10.39 -10.76
CA ARG A 212 20.12 -9.14 -11.24
C ARG A 212 21.11 -8.51 -10.26
N ILE A 213 21.01 -8.85 -8.96
CA ILE A 213 21.96 -8.39 -7.95
C ILE A 213 23.37 -8.92 -8.25
N GLU A 214 23.49 -10.18 -8.67
CA GLU A 214 24.77 -10.84 -8.96
C GLU A 214 25.52 -10.18 -10.11
N PHE A 215 24.80 -9.78 -11.15
CA PHE A 215 25.38 -9.17 -12.36
C PHE A 215 25.56 -7.64 -12.24
N SER A 216 25.18 -7.04 -11.11
CA SER A 216 25.30 -5.60 -10.93
C SER A 216 26.76 -5.20 -10.69
N THR A 217 27.23 -4.21 -11.45
CA THR A 217 28.59 -3.66 -11.32
C THR A 217 28.68 -2.52 -10.31
N HIS A 218 27.57 -2.10 -9.71
CA HIS A 218 27.50 -0.93 -8.83
C HIS A 218 26.70 -1.22 -7.56
N ILE A 219 27.16 -0.62 -6.46
CA ILE A 219 26.33 -0.40 -5.28
C ILE A 219 25.51 0.87 -5.52
N ARG A 220 24.21 0.81 -5.25
CA ARG A 220 23.27 1.91 -5.44
C ARG A 220 22.45 2.12 -4.19
#